data_AF-A0A814QQZ1-F1
#
_entry.id   AF-A0A814QQZ1-F1
#
_cell.length_a   1.000
_cell.length_b   1.000
_cell.length_c   1.000
_cell.angle_alpha   90.00
_cell.angle_beta   90.00
_cell.angle_gamma   90.00
#
_symmetry.space_group_name_H-M   'P 1'
#
loop_
_entity.id
_entity.type
_entity.pdbx_description
1 polymer ?
#
loop_
_entity_poly.entity_id
_entity_poly.type
_entity_poly.pdbx_seq_one_letter_code
_entity_poly.pdbx_strand_id
1 'polypeptide(L)'
;MSSDSSVKSNVLAAFRLRGLDLKFDASQFLVELASTVPSASLTSWLDQLIDLLTKRNLSSSIVEKTLLTNVVQELRAQLSNDSHSEALFSVLNAFSIPKFIYSRSMKKFIEKDIDNDLFGTARTRSEVFWERYDLLLQRTLRHDVFSQVNLASGSSNTGQKYQLKTIEHLLAAGSKSEKIVVLGMLSQLHEAKYDLQDPTGVISLNLENATFHPGFYFENCFVLVEGQIDDGIFNVTGIGLPPPETAQNTRSYFGEINITGNTHDQSAKTKIRLKEIEEKSDDAFVFLSDVWLDDKKV
;
A
#
# COMPACT_ATOMS: atom_id res chain seq x y z
N MET A 1 -42.21 -22.03 -10.35
CA MET A 1 -40.99 -22.60 -10.96
C MET A 1 -40.44 -21.79 -12.14
N SER A 2 -41.19 -20.87 -12.75
CA SER A 2 -40.70 -20.00 -13.85
C SER A 2 -39.98 -18.72 -13.37
N SER A 3 -40.26 -18.23 -12.15
CA SER A 3 -39.66 -17.02 -11.59
C SER A 3 -38.20 -17.20 -11.15
N ASP A 4 -37.88 -18.28 -10.44
CA ASP A 4 -36.50 -18.52 -9.92
C ASP A 4 -35.46 -18.73 -11.02
N SER A 5 -35.84 -19.33 -12.16
CA SER A 5 -34.94 -19.52 -13.29
C SER A 5 -34.56 -18.19 -13.95
N SER A 6 -35.52 -17.26 -14.03
CA SER A 6 -35.29 -15.91 -14.58
C SER A 6 -34.42 -15.05 -13.66
N VAL A 7 -34.66 -15.10 -12.34
CA VAL A 7 -33.83 -14.40 -11.34
C VAL A 7 -32.39 -14.91 -11.36
N LYS A 8 -32.20 -16.24 -11.41
CA LYS A 8 -30.87 -16.85 -11.51
C LYS A 8 -30.08 -16.40 -12.74
N SER A 9 -30.73 -16.32 -13.90
CA SER A 9 -30.10 -15.85 -15.13
C SER A 9 -29.66 -14.38 -15.01
N ASN A 10 -30.51 -13.53 -14.44
CA ASN A 10 -30.21 -12.10 -14.25
C ASN A 10 -29.04 -11.87 -13.28
N VAL A 11 -29.03 -12.59 -12.15
CA VAL A 11 -27.95 -12.52 -11.16
C VAL A 11 -26.60 -12.93 -11.78
N LEU A 12 -26.56 -14.05 -12.50
CA LEU A 12 -25.33 -14.52 -13.14
C LEU A 12 -24.87 -13.59 -14.26
N ALA A 13 -25.80 -13.02 -15.03
CA ALA A 13 -25.47 -12.06 -16.09
C ALA A 13 -24.87 -10.77 -15.53
N ALA A 14 -25.44 -10.21 -14.45
CA ALA A 14 -24.96 -8.99 -13.82
C ALA A 14 -23.50 -9.11 -13.33
N PHE A 15 -23.16 -10.22 -12.68
CA PHE A 15 -21.80 -10.48 -12.19
C PHE A 15 -20.80 -10.71 -13.34
N ARG A 16 -21.19 -11.50 -14.35
CA ARG A 16 -20.33 -11.76 -15.52
C ARG A 16 -20.05 -10.51 -16.34
N LEU A 17 -21.03 -9.60 -16.47
CA LEU A 17 -20.84 -8.30 -17.14
C LEU A 17 -19.76 -7.43 -16.47
N ARG A 18 -19.46 -7.69 -15.19
CA ARG A 18 -18.44 -6.99 -14.40
C ARG A 18 -17.17 -7.83 -14.18
N GLY A 19 -17.03 -8.95 -14.90
CA GLY A 19 -15.86 -9.81 -14.82
C GLY A 19 -15.73 -10.55 -13.48
N LEU A 20 -16.85 -10.83 -12.81
CA LEU A 20 -16.90 -11.59 -11.56
C LEU A 20 -17.60 -12.93 -11.79
N ASP A 21 -17.05 -13.99 -11.22
CA ASP A 21 -17.65 -15.33 -11.22
C ASP A 21 -18.04 -15.74 -9.80
N LEU A 22 -19.26 -16.28 -9.65
CA LEU A 22 -19.77 -16.73 -8.36
C LEU A 22 -19.48 -18.23 -8.17
N LYS A 23 -18.96 -18.61 -6.99
CA LYS A 23 -18.99 -20.03 -6.57
C LYS A 23 -20.42 -20.54 -6.47
N PHE A 24 -20.60 -21.85 -6.59
CA PHE A 24 -21.92 -22.48 -6.61
C PHE A 24 -22.77 -22.15 -5.38
N ASP A 25 -22.18 -22.22 -4.19
CA ASP A 25 -22.80 -21.89 -2.91
C ASP A 25 -23.12 -20.39 -2.77
N ALA A 26 -22.27 -19.52 -3.28
CA ALA A 26 -22.50 -18.08 -3.35
C ALA A 26 -23.65 -17.73 -4.30
N SER A 27 -23.72 -18.41 -5.45
CA SER A 27 -24.81 -18.23 -6.43
C SER A 27 -26.16 -18.67 -5.85
N GLN A 28 -26.22 -19.81 -5.16
CA GLN A 28 -27.46 -20.26 -4.52
C GLN A 28 -27.94 -19.26 -3.46
N PHE A 29 -27.03 -18.82 -2.59
CA PHE A 29 -27.32 -17.82 -1.57
C PHE A 29 -27.84 -16.49 -2.16
N LEU A 30 -27.18 -16.00 -3.21
CA LEU A 30 -27.57 -14.73 -3.83
C LEU A 30 -28.92 -14.81 -4.52
N VAL A 31 -29.23 -15.93 -5.19
CA VAL A 31 -30.52 -16.14 -5.87
C VAL A 31 -31.65 -16.21 -4.85
N GLU A 32 -31.45 -16.91 -3.72
CA GLU A 32 -32.43 -16.96 -2.63
C GLU A 32 -32.73 -15.56 -2.09
N LEU A 33 -31.71 -14.74 -1.89
CA LEU A 33 -31.87 -13.36 -1.46
C LEU A 33 -32.52 -12.46 -2.53
N ALA A 34 -32.09 -12.58 -3.78
CA ALA A 34 -32.62 -11.82 -4.90
C ALA A 34 -34.11 -12.09 -5.13
N SER A 35 -34.58 -13.32 -4.87
CA SER A 35 -36.00 -13.68 -4.94
C SER A 35 -36.86 -12.97 -3.87
N THR A 36 -36.25 -12.41 -2.82
CA THR A 36 -36.96 -11.59 -1.81
C THR A 36 -37.05 -10.11 -2.16
N VAL A 37 -36.30 -9.65 -3.17
CA VAL A 37 -36.25 -8.25 -3.61
C VAL A 37 -37.30 -8.02 -4.70
N PRO A 38 -38.07 -6.91 -4.67
CA PRO A 38 -39.01 -6.58 -5.74
C PRO A 38 -38.31 -6.50 -7.10
N SER A 39 -38.94 -7.07 -8.14
CA SER A 39 -38.38 -7.17 -9.49
C SER A 39 -38.00 -5.81 -10.11
N ALA A 40 -38.73 -4.74 -9.75
CA ALA A 40 -38.46 -3.38 -10.21
C ALA A 40 -37.16 -2.78 -9.64
N SER A 41 -36.72 -3.23 -8.46
CA SER A 41 -35.52 -2.74 -7.77
C SER A 41 -34.32 -3.69 -7.86
N LEU A 42 -34.51 -4.90 -8.40
CA LEU A 42 -33.50 -5.95 -8.41
C LEU A 42 -32.21 -5.53 -9.13
N THR A 43 -32.31 -4.90 -10.29
CA THR A 43 -31.13 -4.45 -11.07
C THR A 43 -30.32 -3.43 -10.29
N SER A 44 -30.98 -2.40 -9.75
CA SER A 44 -30.31 -1.36 -8.95
C SER A 44 -29.67 -1.92 -7.69
N TRP A 45 -30.29 -2.92 -7.06
CA TRP A 45 -29.73 -3.58 -5.88
C TRP A 45 -28.48 -4.41 -6.23
N LEU A 46 -28.51 -5.12 -7.36
CA LEU A 46 -27.34 -5.86 -7.85
C LEU A 46 -26.19 -4.93 -8.22
N ASP A 47 -26.46 -3.79 -8.87
CA ASP A 47 -25.44 -2.81 -9.20
C ASP A 47 -24.75 -2.25 -7.95
N GLN A 48 -25.51 -1.87 -6.91
CA GLN A 48 -24.95 -1.40 -5.64
C GLN A 48 -24.08 -2.46 -4.96
N LEU A 49 -24.53 -3.72 -4.97
CA LEU A 49 -23.79 -4.83 -4.38
C LEU A 49 -22.49 -5.10 -5.14
N ILE A 50 -22.51 -5.05 -6.48
CA ILE A 50 -21.31 -5.23 -7.30
C ILE A 50 -20.34 -4.04 -7.15
N ASP A 51 -20.86 -2.81 -7.01
CA ASP A 51 -20.04 -1.64 -6.72
C ASP A 51 -19.31 -1.77 -5.38
N LEU A 52 -19.97 -2.30 -4.33
CA LEU A 52 -19.31 -2.59 -3.05
C LEU A 52 -18.25 -3.70 -3.20
N LEU A 53 -18.52 -4.75 -3.97
CA LEU A 53 -17.55 -5.81 -4.24
C LEU A 53 -16.32 -5.31 -5.00
N THR A 54 -16.51 -4.46 -5.99
CA THR A 54 -15.41 -3.93 -6.84
C THR A 54 -14.59 -2.86 -6.12
N LYS A 55 -15.17 -2.12 -5.18
CA LYS A 55 -14.43 -1.22 -4.27
C LYS A 55 -13.51 -1.98 -3.30
N ARG A 56 -13.82 -3.24 -2.99
CA ARG A 56 -12.92 -4.09 -2.21
C ARG A 56 -11.76 -4.55 -3.10
N ASN A 57 -10.54 -4.53 -2.59
CA ASN A 57 -9.38 -5.07 -3.30
C ASN A 57 -9.42 -6.61 -3.28
N LEU A 58 -10.27 -7.18 -4.14
CA LEU A 58 -10.43 -8.62 -4.27
C LEU A 58 -9.11 -9.28 -4.71
N SER A 59 -8.74 -10.37 -4.05
CA SER A 59 -7.58 -11.20 -4.39
C SER A 59 -7.82 -12.05 -5.64
N SER A 60 -9.08 -12.30 -6.01
CA SER A 60 -9.46 -13.04 -7.21
C SER A 60 -10.79 -12.54 -7.80
N SER A 61 -11.03 -12.86 -9.07
CA SER A 61 -12.32 -12.62 -9.76
C SER A 61 -13.43 -13.58 -9.31
N ILE A 62 -13.09 -14.62 -8.53
CA ILE A 62 -14.04 -15.59 -7.99
C ILE A 62 -14.55 -15.09 -6.64
N VAL A 63 -15.87 -14.93 -6.54
CA VAL A 63 -16.56 -14.45 -5.34
C VAL A 63 -17.06 -15.64 -4.51
N GLU A 64 -16.57 -15.71 -3.27
CA GLU A 64 -16.96 -16.74 -2.28
C GLU A 64 -18.19 -16.32 -1.46
N LYS A 65 -18.90 -17.31 -0.91
CA LYS A 65 -20.12 -17.08 -0.12
C LYS A 65 -19.86 -16.21 1.12
N THR A 66 -18.73 -16.40 1.80
CA THR A 66 -18.33 -15.63 3.00
C THR A 66 -18.22 -14.14 2.68
N LEU A 67 -17.45 -13.80 1.64
CA LEU A 67 -17.30 -12.44 1.14
C LEU A 67 -18.65 -11.84 0.74
N LEU A 68 -19.46 -12.58 -0.02
CA LEU A 68 -20.76 -12.12 -0.47
C LEU A 68 -21.73 -11.87 0.70
N THR A 69 -21.70 -12.73 1.72
CA THR A 69 -22.54 -12.58 2.93
C THR A 69 -22.17 -11.30 3.69
N ASN A 70 -20.89 -11.01 3.84
CA ASN A 70 -20.42 -9.78 4.50
C ASN A 70 -20.87 -8.54 3.74
N VAL A 71 -20.77 -8.53 2.40
CA VAL A 71 -21.20 -7.38 1.57
C VAL A 71 -22.71 -7.19 1.63
N VAL A 72 -23.50 -8.26 1.63
CA VAL A 72 -24.97 -8.17 1.78
C VAL A 72 -25.33 -7.62 3.16
N GLN A 73 -24.64 -8.05 4.22
CA GLN A 73 -24.85 -7.51 5.57
C GLN A 73 -24.48 -6.04 5.66
N GLU A 74 -23.37 -5.63 5.05
CA GLU A 74 -22.96 -4.22 4.97
C GLU A 74 -23.99 -3.37 4.23
N LEU A 75 -24.48 -3.83 3.08
CA LEU A 75 -25.50 -3.12 2.30
C LEU A 75 -26.81 -2.98 3.10
N ARG A 76 -27.17 -4.00 3.90
CA ARG A 76 -28.30 -3.92 4.85
C ARG A 76 -28.06 -2.95 6.00
N ALA A 77 -26.84 -2.91 6.54
CA ALA A 77 -26.44 -1.96 7.59
C ALA A 77 -26.47 -0.51 7.08
N GLN A 78 -26.00 -0.27 5.86
CA GLN A 78 -26.07 1.03 5.19
C GLN A 78 -27.52 1.51 4.99
N LEU A 79 -28.44 0.60 4.65
CA LEU A 79 -29.85 0.91 4.44
C LEU A 79 -30.65 1.10 5.73
N SER A 80 -30.24 0.49 6.83
CA SER A 80 -30.98 0.50 8.10
C SER A 80 -30.60 1.66 9.02
N ASN A 81 -29.60 2.49 8.68
CA ASN A 81 -28.96 3.45 9.60
C ASN A 81 -28.43 2.80 10.90
N ASP A 82 -28.53 1.48 11.04
CA ASP A 82 -28.02 0.67 12.13
C ASP A 82 -26.53 0.41 11.86
N SER A 83 -25.82 1.51 11.70
CA SER A 83 -24.36 1.52 11.80
C SER A 83 -24.03 1.01 13.19
N HIS A 84 -23.52 -0.22 13.29
CA HIS A 84 -22.72 -0.66 14.44
C HIS A 84 -21.90 0.55 14.89
N SER A 85 -22.18 1.06 16.10
CA SER A 85 -21.62 2.29 16.66
C SER A 85 -20.20 2.50 16.15
N GLU A 86 -20.02 3.39 15.16
CA GLU A 86 -18.71 3.60 14.55
C GLU A 86 -17.75 3.96 15.68
N ALA A 87 -16.73 3.12 15.90
CA ALA A 87 -15.80 3.35 16.99
C ALA A 87 -15.09 4.69 16.76
N LEU A 88 -15.41 5.68 17.59
CA LEU A 88 -14.86 7.03 17.52
C LEU A 88 -13.41 7.06 18.05
N PHE A 89 -13.11 6.19 19.01
CA PHE A 89 -11.80 6.05 19.61
C PHE A 89 -11.44 4.58 19.73
N SER A 90 -10.24 4.22 19.30
CA SER A 90 -9.71 2.85 19.42
C SER A 90 -8.21 2.89 19.69
N VAL A 91 -7.76 2.02 20.57
CA VAL A 91 -6.33 1.78 20.84
C VAL A 91 -5.93 0.52 20.10
N LEU A 92 -4.98 0.66 19.17
CA LEU A 92 -4.53 -0.44 18.33
C LEU A 92 -3.37 -1.17 19.02
N ASN A 93 -3.50 -2.48 19.16
CA ASN A 93 -2.41 -3.32 19.64
C ASN A 93 -1.42 -3.54 18.49
N ALA A 94 -0.13 -3.32 18.73
CA ALA A 94 0.93 -3.53 17.73
C ALA A 94 0.90 -4.95 17.12
N PHE A 95 0.52 -5.97 17.91
CA PHE A 95 0.42 -7.36 17.48
C PHE A 95 -0.88 -7.70 16.75
N SER A 96 -1.85 -6.78 16.70
CA SER A 96 -3.11 -6.95 15.96
C SER A 96 -3.15 -6.12 14.67
N ILE A 97 -2.08 -5.42 14.32
CA ILE A 97 -2.02 -4.65 13.07
C ILE A 97 -1.90 -5.66 11.90
N PRO A 98 -2.80 -5.60 10.91
CA PRO A 98 -2.73 -6.48 9.74
C PRO A 98 -1.45 -6.21 8.95
N LYS A 99 -0.77 -7.28 8.53
CA LYS A 99 0.43 -7.15 7.71
C LYS A 99 0.04 -7.03 6.24
N PHE A 100 0.44 -5.92 5.63
CA PHE A 100 0.33 -5.71 4.20
C PHE A 100 1.71 -5.74 3.54
N ILE A 101 1.83 -6.48 2.44
CA ILE A 101 3.01 -6.50 1.59
C ILE A 101 2.67 -5.89 0.23
N TYR A 102 3.56 -5.04 -0.28
CA TYR A 102 3.43 -4.52 -1.64
C TYR A 102 3.78 -5.59 -2.68
N SER A 103 2.84 -5.91 -3.55
CA SER A 103 3.06 -6.78 -4.69
C SER A 103 3.49 -5.97 -5.91
N ARG A 104 4.74 -6.16 -6.37
CA ARG A 104 5.26 -5.48 -7.56
C ARG A 104 4.48 -5.83 -8.83
N SER A 105 4.00 -7.06 -8.96
CA SER A 105 3.24 -7.52 -10.13
C SER A 105 1.84 -6.91 -10.18
N MET A 106 1.14 -6.87 -9.04
CA MET A 106 -0.20 -6.30 -8.94
C MET A 106 -0.21 -4.79 -8.75
N LYS A 107 0.94 -4.19 -8.39
CA LYS A 107 1.09 -2.78 -7.98
C LYS A 107 0.10 -2.39 -6.88
N LYS A 108 -0.14 -3.29 -5.93
CA LYS A 108 -1.10 -3.16 -4.83
C LYS A 108 -0.54 -3.74 -3.54
N PHE A 109 -1.06 -3.27 -2.41
CA PHE A 109 -0.85 -3.91 -1.12
C PHE A 109 -1.78 -5.12 -0.98
N ILE A 110 -1.22 -6.24 -0.54
CA ILE A 110 -1.93 -7.48 -0.29
C ILE A 110 -1.76 -7.82 1.18
N GLU A 111 -2.87 -8.14 1.84
CA GLU A 111 -2.85 -8.64 3.21
C GLU A 111 -2.18 -10.02 3.25
N LYS A 112 -1.28 -10.22 4.20
CA LYS A 112 -0.56 -11.47 4.40
C LYS A 112 -0.78 -11.94 5.82
N ASP A 113 -1.11 -13.22 5.96
CA ASP A 113 -1.18 -13.87 7.26
C ASP A 113 0.16 -13.75 7.99
N ILE A 114 0.09 -13.33 9.25
CA ILE A 114 1.25 -13.21 10.12
C ILE A 114 1.37 -14.50 10.91
N ASP A 115 2.46 -15.23 10.70
CA ASP A 115 2.96 -16.13 11.74
C ASP A 115 3.51 -15.26 12.86
N ASN A 116 2.76 -15.16 13.97
CA ASN A 116 3.12 -14.36 15.15
C ASN A 116 4.23 -15.03 15.98
N ASP A 117 5.29 -15.49 15.32
CA ASP A 117 6.47 -16.03 15.96
C ASP A 117 7.46 -14.90 16.29
N LEU A 118 7.83 -14.81 17.56
CA LEU A 118 8.86 -13.88 18.02
C LEU A 118 10.24 -14.28 17.48
N PHE A 119 10.45 -15.56 17.17
CA PHE A 119 11.71 -16.13 16.71
C PHE A 119 11.72 -16.34 15.20
N GLY A 120 11.78 -15.23 14.47
CA GLY A 120 11.84 -15.25 13.01
C GLY A 120 13.00 -16.07 12.45
N THR A 121 12.80 -16.62 11.25
CA THR A 121 13.85 -17.34 10.50
C THR A 121 14.83 -16.38 9.82
N ALA A 122 15.97 -16.88 9.35
CA ALA A 122 16.90 -16.10 8.52
C ALA A 122 16.22 -15.44 7.31
N ARG A 123 15.20 -16.10 6.73
CA ARG A 123 14.40 -15.55 5.66
C ARG A 123 13.59 -14.33 6.09
N THR A 124 12.89 -14.41 7.22
CA THR A 124 12.10 -13.27 7.73
C THR A 124 12.97 -12.04 8.01
N ARG A 125 14.22 -12.25 8.47
CA ARG A 125 15.20 -11.16 8.64
C ARG A 125 15.52 -10.47 7.31
N SER A 126 15.76 -11.22 6.25
CA SER A 126 16.04 -10.65 4.92
C SER A 126 14.81 -9.96 4.33
N GLU A 127 13.62 -10.53 4.53
CA GLU A 127 12.35 -9.96 4.06
C GLU A 127 12.11 -8.54 4.60
N VAL A 128 12.55 -8.21 5.83
CA VAL A 128 12.45 -6.85 6.38
C VAL A 128 13.12 -5.81 5.46
N PHE A 129 14.30 -6.12 4.93
CA PHE A 129 15.03 -5.18 4.06
C PHE A 129 14.43 -5.12 2.67
N TRP A 130 13.98 -6.25 2.13
CA TRP A 130 13.29 -6.29 0.83
C TRP A 130 11.96 -5.55 0.86
N GLU A 131 11.13 -5.75 1.89
CA GLU A 131 9.86 -5.06 2.06
C GLU A 131 10.06 -3.54 2.19
N ARG A 132 11.08 -3.10 2.94
CA ARG A 132 11.45 -1.67 3.05
C ARG A 132 11.90 -1.09 1.71
N TYR A 133 12.75 -1.81 0.98
CA TYR A 133 13.21 -1.39 -0.35
C TYR A 133 12.01 -1.26 -1.31
N ASP A 134 11.12 -2.25 -1.35
CA ASP A 134 9.95 -2.26 -2.24
C ASP A 134 9.01 -1.11 -1.96
N LEU A 135 8.74 -0.84 -0.68
CA LEU A 135 7.89 0.25 -0.23
C LEU A 135 8.45 1.62 -0.65
N LEU A 136 9.76 1.81 -0.56
CA LEU A 136 10.43 3.05 -0.98
C LEU A 136 10.56 3.15 -2.50
N LEU A 137 10.88 2.05 -3.18
CA LEU A 137 11.02 2.02 -4.63
C LEU A 137 9.70 2.39 -5.31
N GLN A 138 8.60 1.73 -4.94
CA GLN A 138 7.29 2.03 -5.55
C GLN A 138 6.85 3.47 -5.31
N ARG A 139 7.16 4.03 -4.13
CA ARG A 139 6.85 5.43 -3.79
C ARG A 139 7.70 6.40 -4.61
N THR A 140 8.99 6.10 -4.74
CA THR A 140 9.93 6.91 -5.51
C THR A 140 9.55 6.93 -6.99
N LEU A 141 9.19 5.79 -7.56
CA LEU A 141 8.77 5.68 -8.96
C LEU A 141 7.47 6.41 -9.30
N ARG A 142 6.62 6.69 -8.30
CA ARG A 142 5.40 7.51 -8.46
C ARG A 142 5.66 9.01 -8.42
N HIS A 143 6.82 9.44 -7.91
CA HIS A 143 7.18 10.84 -7.87
C HIS A 143 7.49 11.37 -9.27
N ASP A 144 7.04 12.59 -9.59
CA ASP A 144 7.10 13.16 -10.94
C ASP A 144 8.50 13.17 -11.55
N VAL A 145 9.53 13.37 -10.76
CA VAL A 145 10.92 13.42 -11.24
C VAL A 145 11.44 12.05 -11.71
N PHE A 146 10.84 10.95 -11.22
CA PHE A 146 11.22 9.56 -11.53
C PHE A 146 10.16 8.81 -12.34
N SER A 147 8.96 9.39 -12.49
CA SER A 147 7.89 8.79 -13.26
C SER A 147 8.25 8.78 -14.75
N GLN A 148 8.14 7.61 -15.38
CA GLN A 148 8.17 7.52 -16.83
C GLN A 148 6.96 8.29 -17.35
N VAL A 149 7.18 9.24 -18.27
CA VAL A 149 6.10 10.03 -18.87
C VAL A 149 5.07 9.06 -19.44
N ASN A 150 3.90 8.98 -18.82
CA ASN A 150 2.75 8.39 -19.49
C ASN A 150 2.47 9.28 -20.69
N LEU A 151 2.60 8.74 -21.91
CA LEU A 151 2.29 9.46 -23.16
C LEU A 151 0.84 10.02 -23.21
N ALA A 152 0.00 9.72 -22.22
CA ALA A 152 -1.39 10.15 -22.11
C ALA A 152 -1.63 11.46 -21.33
N SER A 153 -0.66 11.95 -20.55
CA SER A 153 -0.81 13.23 -19.82
C SER A 153 0.03 14.32 -20.49
N GLY A 154 -0.62 15.21 -21.24
CA GLY A 154 -0.02 16.35 -21.94
C GLY A 154 0.53 17.46 -21.03
N SER A 155 1.00 17.15 -19.83
CA SER A 155 1.67 18.10 -18.94
C SER A 155 3.15 18.21 -19.32
N SER A 156 3.49 19.30 -19.98
CA SER A 156 4.85 19.72 -20.30
C SER A 156 5.64 20.10 -19.05
N ASN A 157 6.03 19.13 -18.22
CA ASN A 157 7.05 19.34 -17.20
C ASN A 157 8.43 19.19 -17.86
N THR A 158 9.06 20.32 -18.17
CA THR A 158 10.38 20.47 -18.81
C THR A 158 11.57 20.24 -17.87
N GLY A 159 11.34 19.68 -16.68
CA GLY A 159 12.38 19.37 -15.71
C GLY A 159 13.17 18.11 -16.07
N GLN A 160 14.41 18.01 -15.57
CA GLN A 160 15.24 16.80 -15.69
C GLN A 160 14.51 15.60 -15.09
N LYS A 161 14.36 14.54 -15.88
CA LYS A 161 13.77 13.26 -15.47
C LYS A 161 14.89 12.28 -15.18
N TYR A 162 14.80 11.56 -14.07
CA TYR A 162 15.79 10.57 -13.70
C TYR A 162 15.21 9.18 -13.83
N GLN A 163 15.95 8.28 -14.49
CA GLN A 163 15.60 6.86 -14.53
C GLN A 163 16.40 6.12 -13.45
N LEU A 164 15.68 5.51 -12.50
CA LEU A 164 16.32 4.64 -11.52
C LEU A 164 16.86 3.39 -12.21
N LYS A 165 18.10 3.02 -11.87
CA LYS A 165 18.72 1.76 -12.27
C LYS A 165 19.00 0.90 -11.03
N THR A 166 19.10 -0.41 -11.25
CA THR A 166 19.54 -1.36 -10.23
C THR A 166 21.06 -1.44 -10.20
N ILE A 167 21.62 -1.93 -9.10
CA ILE A 167 23.05 -2.14 -8.96
C ILE A 167 23.56 -3.18 -9.97
N GLU A 168 22.80 -4.25 -10.21
CA GLU A 168 23.12 -5.24 -11.26
C GLU A 168 23.27 -4.58 -12.64
N HIS A 169 22.42 -3.60 -12.99
CA HIS A 169 22.54 -2.88 -14.25
C HIS A 169 23.85 -2.08 -14.33
N LEU A 170 24.28 -1.46 -13.23
CA LEU A 170 25.57 -0.77 -13.16
C LEU A 170 26.74 -1.71 -13.42
N LEU A 171 26.75 -2.84 -12.72
CA LEU A 171 27.83 -3.84 -12.81
C LEU A 171 27.89 -4.50 -14.20
N ALA A 172 26.74 -4.68 -14.87
CA ALA A 172 26.67 -5.24 -16.21
C ALA A 172 27.05 -4.22 -17.31
N ALA A 173 26.75 -2.93 -17.11
CA ALA A 173 26.98 -1.89 -18.12
C ALA A 173 28.48 -1.51 -18.28
N GLY A 174 29.32 -1.81 -17.28
CA GLY A 174 30.73 -1.39 -17.24
C GLY A 174 30.89 0.13 -17.15
N SER A 175 32.08 0.64 -17.50
CA SER A 175 32.48 2.05 -17.41
C SER A 175 31.80 2.98 -18.44
N LYS A 176 30.46 2.97 -18.52
CA LYS A 176 29.71 3.93 -19.33
C LYS A 176 29.45 5.21 -18.52
N SER A 177 29.96 6.33 -19.02
CA SER A 177 29.93 7.67 -18.42
C SER A 177 28.56 8.37 -18.51
N GLU A 178 27.46 7.64 -18.28
CA GLU A 178 26.16 8.28 -18.07
C GLU A 178 25.97 8.54 -16.58
N LYS A 179 25.38 9.68 -16.22
CA LYS A 179 24.97 9.95 -14.84
C LYS A 179 23.78 9.06 -14.50
N ILE A 180 23.94 8.21 -13.49
CA ILE A 180 22.94 7.22 -13.11
C ILE A 180 22.47 7.51 -11.69
N VAL A 181 21.18 7.30 -11.44
CA VAL A 181 20.59 7.37 -10.10
C VAL A 181 20.18 5.98 -9.66
N VAL A 182 20.62 5.59 -8.47
CA VAL A 182 20.29 4.30 -7.84
C VAL A 182 19.61 4.56 -6.50
N LEU A 183 18.51 3.85 -6.26
CA LEU A 183 17.96 3.70 -4.92
C LEU A 183 18.65 2.52 -4.25
N GLY A 184 19.19 2.71 -3.06
CA GLY A 184 19.77 1.62 -2.29
C GLY A 184 19.91 1.94 -0.82
N MET A 185 20.26 0.93 -0.03
CA MET A 185 20.54 1.05 1.39
C MET A 185 22.03 1.33 1.60
N LEU A 186 22.36 2.38 2.35
CA LEU A 186 23.73 2.68 2.75
C LEU A 186 24.18 1.65 3.81
N SER A 187 25.36 1.09 3.64
CA SER A 187 25.94 0.08 4.54
C SER A 187 27.43 0.28 4.67
N GLN A 188 28.04 -0.29 5.72
CA GLN A 188 29.48 -0.26 5.93
C GLN A 188 30.01 -1.69 6.09
N LEU A 189 30.33 -2.36 4.97
CA LEU A 189 30.81 -3.74 5.02
C LEU A 189 32.28 -3.84 5.45
N HIS A 190 33.04 -2.77 5.23
CA HIS A 190 34.45 -2.66 5.62
C HIS A 190 34.68 -1.36 6.38
N GLU A 191 35.68 -1.36 7.25
CA GLU A 191 36.03 -0.17 8.03
C GLU A 191 36.31 1.04 7.12
N ALA A 192 35.69 2.16 7.45
CA ALA A 192 35.74 3.42 6.71
C ALA A 192 35.38 3.36 5.20
N LYS A 193 34.73 2.30 4.72
CA LYS A 193 34.22 2.20 3.34
C LYS A 193 32.72 1.98 3.32
N TYR A 194 32.03 2.83 2.57
CA TYR A 194 30.59 2.74 2.43
C TYR A 194 30.23 1.98 1.15
N ASP A 195 29.20 1.17 1.25
CA ASP A 195 28.64 0.40 0.16
C ASP A 195 27.15 0.70 0.03
N LEU A 196 26.64 0.64 -1.19
CA LEU A 196 25.21 0.74 -1.50
C LEU A 196 24.68 -0.65 -1.82
N GLN A 197 23.52 -1.01 -1.26
CA GLN A 197 22.88 -2.31 -1.46
C GLN A 197 21.46 -2.17 -2.00
N ASP A 198 21.11 -3.00 -2.97
CA ASP A 198 19.73 -3.23 -3.42
C ASP A 198 19.49 -4.75 -3.52
N PRO A 199 18.27 -5.22 -3.84
CA PRO A 199 18.02 -6.66 -3.96
C PRO A 199 18.82 -7.37 -5.06
N THR A 200 19.49 -6.64 -5.95
CA THR A 200 20.24 -7.16 -7.10
C THR A 200 21.74 -7.24 -6.85
N GLY A 201 22.27 -6.48 -5.89
CA GLY A 201 23.69 -6.54 -5.56
C GLY A 201 24.17 -5.48 -4.57
N VAL A 202 25.50 -5.36 -4.51
CA VAL A 202 26.22 -4.41 -3.67
C VAL A 202 27.29 -3.73 -4.51
N ILE A 203 27.51 -2.43 -4.28
CA ILE A 203 28.59 -1.66 -4.93
C ILE A 203 29.24 -0.71 -3.94
N SER A 204 30.57 -0.61 -3.98
CA SER A 204 31.32 0.31 -3.12
C SER A 204 31.18 1.75 -3.61
N LEU A 205 31.06 2.67 -2.67
CA LEU A 205 30.88 4.10 -2.92
C LEU A 205 32.20 4.85 -2.74
N ASN A 206 32.54 5.69 -3.71
CA ASN A 206 33.49 6.78 -3.51
C ASN A 206 32.72 8.07 -3.19
N LEU A 207 32.87 8.54 -1.96
CA LEU A 207 32.16 9.72 -1.43
C LEU A 207 32.99 11.01 -1.46
N GLU A 208 34.22 10.98 -1.99
CA GLU A 208 35.16 12.10 -1.94
C GLU A 208 34.59 13.40 -2.52
N ASN A 209 33.81 13.29 -3.60
CA ASN A 209 33.19 14.42 -4.30
C ASN A 209 31.66 14.46 -4.14
N ALA A 210 31.12 13.74 -3.16
CA ALA A 210 29.68 13.63 -2.98
C ALA A 210 29.08 14.91 -2.38
N THR A 211 28.02 15.43 -3.02
CA THR A 211 27.18 16.48 -2.44
C THR A 211 25.97 15.86 -1.72
N PHE A 212 25.75 16.25 -0.47
CA PHE A 212 24.61 15.76 0.31
C PHE A 212 23.49 16.78 0.29
N HIS A 213 22.30 16.34 -0.13
CA HIS A 213 21.09 17.13 0.06
C HIS A 213 20.72 17.21 1.56
N PRO A 214 19.87 18.17 1.99
CA PRO A 214 19.44 18.24 3.38
C PRO A 214 18.77 16.94 3.85
N GLY A 215 19.27 16.37 4.95
CA GLY A 215 18.77 15.13 5.51
C GLY A 215 19.70 14.55 6.58
N PHE A 216 19.20 13.59 7.34
CA PHE A 216 20.01 12.79 8.26
C PHE A 216 20.34 11.46 7.61
N TYR A 217 21.63 11.22 7.37
CA TYR A 217 22.15 10.03 6.73
C TYR A 217 22.87 9.17 7.77
N PHE A 218 22.48 7.91 7.88
CA PHE A 218 23.04 6.95 8.82
C PHE A 218 23.10 5.56 8.17
N GLU A 219 23.87 4.66 8.77
CA GLU A 219 23.95 3.29 8.27
C GLU A 219 22.56 2.62 8.25
N ASN A 220 22.26 1.83 7.22
CA ASN A 220 20.99 1.19 6.94
C ASN A 220 19.85 2.14 6.54
N CYS A 221 20.12 3.43 6.30
CA CYS A 221 19.15 4.31 5.66
C CYS A 221 19.11 4.07 4.13
N PHE A 222 17.93 4.22 3.54
CA PHE A 222 17.76 4.14 2.09
C PHE A 222 17.94 5.52 1.47
N VAL A 223 18.76 5.59 0.43
CA VAL A 223 19.20 6.82 -0.23
C VAL A 223 19.09 6.68 -1.74
N LEU A 224 18.91 7.83 -2.39
CA LEU A 224 19.12 8.00 -3.82
C LEU A 224 20.54 8.51 -4.03
N VAL A 225 21.32 7.77 -4.80
CA VAL A 225 22.72 8.09 -5.11
C VAL A 225 22.85 8.36 -6.59
N GLU A 226 23.24 9.59 -6.94
CA GLU A 226 23.62 10.00 -8.29
C GLU A 226 25.14 9.86 -8.43
N GLY A 227 25.60 9.26 -9.54
CA GLY A 227 27.01 9.11 -9.80
C GLY A 227 27.31 8.43 -11.14
N GLN A 228 28.57 8.03 -11.28
CA GLN A 228 29.08 7.27 -12.42
C GLN A 228 29.89 6.08 -11.91
N ILE A 229 29.84 4.96 -12.62
CA ILE A 229 30.67 3.80 -12.30
C ILE A 229 32.02 3.92 -13.02
N ASP A 230 33.10 3.67 -12.28
CA ASP A 230 34.46 3.61 -12.79
C ASP A 230 35.19 2.46 -12.09
N ASP A 231 35.73 1.52 -12.87
CA ASP A 231 36.44 0.33 -12.38
C ASP A 231 35.74 -0.42 -11.22
N GLY A 232 34.41 -0.55 -11.29
CA GLY A 232 33.60 -1.27 -10.29
C GLY A 232 33.32 -0.47 -9.01
N ILE A 233 33.74 0.79 -8.93
CA ILE A 233 33.46 1.71 -7.84
C ILE A 233 32.44 2.75 -8.32
N PHE A 234 31.46 3.07 -7.49
CA PHE A 234 30.48 4.11 -7.80
C PHE A 234 30.96 5.47 -7.29
N ASN A 235 31.42 6.32 -8.21
CA ASN A 235 31.84 7.68 -7.93
C ASN A 235 30.62 8.58 -7.75
N VAL A 236 30.34 8.94 -6.51
CA VAL A 236 29.12 9.64 -6.13
C VAL A 236 29.26 11.14 -6.36
N THR A 237 28.30 11.73 -7.06
CA THR A 237 28.16 13.17 -7.23
C THR A 237 27.11 13.78 -6.31
N GLY A 238 26.05 13.03 -6.01
CA GLY A 238 24.92 13.51 -5.20
C GLY A 238 24.26 12.41 -4.38
N ILE A 239 23.89 12.72 -3.14
CA ILE A 239 23.12 11.83 -2.26
C ILE A 239 21.90 12.55 -1.72
N GLY A 240 20.72 11.97 -1.94
CA GLY A 240 19.43 12.48 -1.47
C GLY A 240 18.63 11.41 -0.75
N LEU A 241 17.70 11.84 0.11
CA LEU A 241 16.68 10.94 0.64
C LEU A 241 15.57 10.73 -0.42
N PRO A 242 14.97 9.53 -0.52
CA PRO A 242 13.80 9.31 -1.35
C PRO A 242 12.69 10.31 -1.01
N PRO A 243 12.01 10.92 -2.00
CA PRO A 243 11.02 11.95 -1.74
C PRO A 243 9.87 11.43 -0.86
N PRO A 244 9.38 12.23 0.10
CA PRO A 244 8.20 11.88 0.88
C PRO A 244 6.95 11.90 -0.01
N GLU A 245 5.97 11.05 0.31
CA GLU A 245 4.66 11.06 -0.33
C GLU A 245 3.60 11.49 0.68
N THR A 246 2.69 12.37 0.25
CA THR A 246 1.58 12.80 1.11
C THR A 246 0.57 11.67 1.29
N ALA A 247 -0.11 11.64 2.44
CA ALA A 247 -1.14 10.64 2.69
C ALA A 247 -2.30 10.73 1.67
N GLN A 248 -2.58 11.92 1.12
CA GLN A 248 -3.56 12.11 0.05
C GLN A 248 -3.14 11.38 -1.23
N ASN A 249 -1.88 11.53 -1.66
CA ASN A 249 -1.36 10.84 -2.85
C ASN A 249 -1.36 9.33 -2.61
N THR A 250 -0.90 8.84 -1.45
CA THR A 250 -0.94 7.41 -1.15
C THR A 250 -2.37 6.84 -1.28
N ARG A 251 -3.38 7.53 -0.75
CA ARG A 251 -4.78 7.13 -0.88
C ARG A 251 -5.31 7.21 -2.30
N SER A 252 -4.90 8.17 -3.13
CA SER A 252 -5.35 8.22 -4.52
C SER A 252 -4.87 7.01 -5.34
N TYR A 253 -3.75 6.40 -4.98
CA TYR A 253 -3.22 5.21 -5.64
C TYR A 253 -3.78 3.90 -5.08
N PHE A 254 -3.87 3.78 -3.76
CA PHE A 254 -4.25 2.51 -3.10
C PHE A 254 -5.72 2.47 -2.64
N GLY A 255 -6.45 3.57 -2.79
CA GLY A 255 -7.85 3.69 -2.41
C GLY A 255 -8.04 3.73 -0.89
N GLU A 256 -9.09 3.05 -0.44
CA GLU A 256 -9.63 3.16 0.92
C GLU A 256 -9.18 2.02 1.85
N ILE A 257 -8.08 1.34 1.52
CA ILE A 257 -7.57 0.20 2.30
C ILE A 257 -7.32 0.64 3.75
N ASN A 258 -7.85 -0.15 4.70
CA ASN A 258 -7.53 0.01 6.11
C ASN A 258 -6.18 -0.66 6.44
N ILE A 259 -5.08 0.05 6.17
CA ILE A 259 -3.73 -0.42 6.54
C ILE A 259 -3.45 -0.36 8.05
N THR A 260 -4.30 0.32 8.82
CA THR A 260 -4.10 0.50 10.26
C THR A 260 -4.67 -0.65 11.08
N GLY A 261 -5.59 -1.45 10.53
CA GLY A 261 -6.25 -2.51 11.28
C GLY A 261 -7.22 -2.03 12.35
N ASN A 262 -7.70 -0.80 12.24
CA ASN A 262 -8.78 -0.33 13.11
C ASN A 262 -10.08 -1.11 12.83
N THR A 263 -11.09 -0.94 13.67
CA THR A 263 -12.36 -1.69 13.59
C THR A 263 -13.22 -1.38 12.36
N HIS A 264 -12.80 -0.46 11.49
CA HIS A 264 -13.54 -0.08 10.29
C HIS A 264 -13.09 -0.94 9.10
N ASP A 265 -14.04 -1.32 8.24
CA ASP A 265 -13.73 -2.10 7.03
C ASP A 265 -12.89 -1.31 6.00
N GLN A 266 -12.89 0.02 6.11
CA GLN A 266 -12.17 0.95 5.25
C GLN A 266 -11.42 1.99 6.09
N SER A 267 -10.49 2.71 5.47
CA SER A 267 -9.74 3.78 6.12
C SER A 267 -10.68 4.80 6.79
N ALA A 268 -10.51 5.04 8.09
CA ALA A 268 -11.30 6.04 8.82
C ALA A 268 -11.24 7.44 8.19
N LYS A 269 -10.19 7.74 7.41
CA LYS A 269 -10.00 9.02 6.71
C LYS A 269 -10.94 9.23 5.52
N THR A 270 -11.67 8.22 5.06
CA THR A 270 -12.68 8.36 3.98
C THR A 270 -14.08 8.63 4.51
N LYS A 271 -14.29 8.43 5.83
CA LYS A 271 -15.61 8.59 6.47
C LYS A 271 -15.90 10.06 6.79
N ILE A 272 -16.82 10.65 6.02
CA ILE A 272 -17.28 12.04 6.20
C ILE A 272 -17.83 12.27 7.61
N ARG A 273 -18.62 11.32 8.13
CA ARG A 273 -19.22 11.41 9.47
C ARG A 273 -18.18 11.53 10.59
N LEU A 274 -17.09 10.76 10.53
CA LEU A 274 -16.02 10.85 11.52
C LEU A 274 -15.34 12.21 11.50
N LYS A 275 -15.14 12.78 10.30
CA LYS A 275 -14.61 14.13 10.14
C LYS A 275 -15.53 15.19 10.74
N GLU A 276 -16.84 15.09 10.53
CA GLU A 276 -17.81 16.03 11.12
C GLU A 276 -17.86 15.94 12.65
N ILE A 277 -17.63 14.75 13.22
CA ILE A 277 -17.54 14.55 14.67
C ILE A 277 -16.24 15.15 15.20
N GLU A 278 -15.11 14.88 14.53
CA GLU A 278 -13.79 15.45 14.85
C GLU A 278 -13.83 16.99 14.86
N GLU A 279 -14.44 17.61 13.85
CA GLU A 279 -14.56 19.07 13.73
C GLU A 279 -15.45 19.72 14.81
N LYS A 280 -16.34 18.94 15.45
CA LYS A 280 -17.23 19.42 16.53
C LYS A 280 -16.71 19.07 17.92
N SER A 281 -15.62 18.31 18.02
CA SER A 281 -15.12 17.83 19.30
C SER A 281 -14.14 18.84 19.91
N ASP A 282 -14.24 19.00 21.23
CA ASP A 282 -13.28 19.75 22.05
C ASP A 282 -12.24 18.81 22.70
N ASP A 283 -12.11 17.57 22.19
CA ASP A 283 -11.19 16.56 22.72
C ASP A 283 -9.72 17.02 22.63
N ALA A 284 -8.94 16.69 23.65
CA ALA A 284 -7.52 16.96 23.72
C ALA A 284 -6.72 15.70 24.06
N PHE A 285 -5.56 15.54 23.41
CA PHE A 285 -4.59 14.51 23.73
C PHE A 285 -3.38 15.13 24.43
N VAL A 286 -3.04 14.62 25.62
CA VAL A 286 -1.83 15.01 26.36
C VAL A 286 -0.84 13.85 26.29
N PHE A 287 0.36 14.13 25.79
CA PHE A 287 1.44 13.16 25.71
C PHE A 287 2.55 13.57 26.68
N LEU A 288 2.98 12.63 27.52
CA LEU A 288 4.15 12.77 28.38
C LEU A 288 5.13 11.63 28.05
N SER A 289 6.42 11.90 28.16
CA SER A 289 7.50 10.91 28.02
C SER A 289 8.32 10.91 29.30
N ASP A 290 8.95 9.76 29.59
CA ASP A 290 9.92 9.63 30.68
C ASP A 290 9.36 10.08 32.05
N VAL A 291 8.11 9.66 32.35
CA VAL A 291 7.45 9.92 33.63
C VAL A 291 8.00 8.95 34.68
N TRP A 292 9.07 9.35 35.35
CA TRP A 292 9.77 8.54 36.35
C TRP A 292 9.04 8.57 37.70
N LEU A 293 8.20 7.56 37.93
CA LEU A 293 7.36 7.45 39.14
C LEU A 293 8.16 7.27 40.44
N ASP A 294 9.47 7.09 40.35
CA ASP A 294 10.42 6.99 41.47
C ASP A 294 11.12 8.33 41.81
N ASP A 295 11.04 9.35 40.95
CA ASP A 295 11.56 10.69 41.25
C ASP A 295 10.53 11.52 42.01
N LYS A 296 10.90 12.05 43.17
CA LYS A 296 10.03 12.92 44.00
C LYS A 296 9.61 14.22 43.32
N LYS A 297 10.30 14.63 42.25
CA LYS A 297 9.97 15.84 41.46
C LYS A 297 8.89 15.60 40.40
N VAL A 298 8.62 14.34 40.08
CA VAL A 298 7.55 13.90 39.17
C VAL A 298 6.29 13.64 40.00
#